data_AF-X8IZB9-F1
#
_entry.id   AF-X8IZB9-F1
#
_cell.length_a   1.000
_cell.length_b   1.000
_cell.length_c   1.000
_cell.angle_alpha   90.00
_cell.angle_beta   90.00
_cell.angle_gamma   90.00
#
_symmetry.space_group_name_H-M   'P 1'
#
loop_
_entity.id
_entity.type
_entity.pdbx_description
1 polymer ?
#
loop_
_entity_poly.entity_id
_entity_poly.type
_entity_poly.pdbx_seq_one_letter_code
_entity_poly.pdbx_strand_id
1 'polypeptide(L)'
;MRAALTTLLVFAGTVLAVPHLKNRQAANDNIVYITDTNTCENPQDFWSNVEMSTAPGVNGARRVQLTGCIRPELSSQLNPGDGGGQYDSSGGEGGLGNPQGSVCLGYNHYVELVEPAGRRACIRCCDDPADCPLTMDTLGCQTVIPGNYFDCAS
;
A
#
# COMPACT_ATOMS: atom_id res chain seq x y z
N MET A 1 -59.63 36.42 -9.64
CA MET A 1 -58.72 35.35 -10.08
C MET A 1 -57.43 35.48 -9.29
N ARG A 2 -57.20 34.63 -8.29
CA ARG A 2 -55.99 34.64 -7.45
C ARG A 2 -55.15 33.42 -7.86
N ALA A 3 -53.99 33.66 -8.46
CA ALA A 3 -53.07 32.60 -8.85
C ALA A 3 -52.31 32.12 -7.61
N ALA A 4 -52.48 30.85 -7.25
CA ALA A 4 -51.72 30.18 -6.20
C ALA A 4 -50.34 29.79 -6.77
N LEU A 5 -49.28 30.30 -6.14
CA LEU A 5 -47.90 30.00 -6.48
C LEU A 5 -47.47 28.75 -5.70
N THR A 6 -47.44 27.60 -6.35
CA THR A 6 -47.07 26.32 -5.75
C THR A 6 -45.55 26.26 -5.58
N THR A 7 -45.05 26.39 -4.35
CA THR A 7 -43.63 26.24 -4.04
C THR A 7 -43.26 24.76 -4.00
N LEU A 8 -42.49 24.29 -4.99
CA LEU A 8 -41.87 22.96 -4.98
C LEU A 8 -40.77 22.93 -3.91
N LEU A 9 -40.93 22.14 -2.84
CA LEU A 9 -39.84 21.81 -1.93
C LEU A 9 -38.90 20.82 -2.62
N VAL A 10 -37.66 21.24 -2.84
CA VAL A 10 -36.55 20.39 -3.29
C VAL A 10 -36.02 19.64 -2.06
N PHE A 11 -36.28 18.34 -1.98
CA PHE A 11 -35.50 17.47 -1.09
C PHE A 11 -34.21 17.09 -1.83
N ALA A 12 -33.15 17.87 -1.60
CA ALA A 12 -31.81 17.43 -1.91
C ALA A 12 -31.44 16.33 -0.90
N GLY A 13 -31.61 15.07 -1.31
CA GLY A 13 -31.07 13.93 -0.58
C GLY A 13 -29.56 14.11 -0.45
N THR A 14 -29.08 14.25 0.79
CA THR A 14 -27.66 14.19 1.08
C THR A 14 -27.19 12.77 0.81
N VAL A 15 -26.60 12.55 -0.36
CA VAL A 15 -25.76 11.38 -0.60
C VAL A 15 -24.58 11.53 0.36
N LEU A 16 -24.63 10.84 1.49
CA LEU A 16 -23.44 10.59 2.30
C LEU A 16 -22.53 9.71 1.45
N ALA A 17 -21.67 10.35 0.68
CA ALA A 17 -20.56 9.67 0.04
C ALA A 17 -19.77 8.99 1.16
N VAL A 18 -19.87 7.67 1.23
CA VAL A 18 -18.84 6.84 1.86
C VAL A 18 -17.51 7.37 1.31
N PRO A 19 -16.49 7.68 2.14
CA PRO A 19 -15.20 8.13 1.66
C PRO A 19 -14.49 6.93 1.00
N HIS A 20 -15.00 6.57 -0.17
CA HIS A 20 -14.56 5.46 -0.97
C HIS A 20 -13.55 6.05 -1.96
N LEU A 21 -12.28 5.96 -1.58
CA LEU A 21 -11.13 5.86 -2.49
C LEU A 21 -10.97 6.98 -3.54
N LYS A 22 -11.58 8.15 -3.37
CA LYS A 22 -11.35 9.31 -4.26
C LYS A 22 -10.34 10.24 -3.62
N ASN A 23 -9.21 10.40 -4.32
CA ASN A 23 -8.00 11.13 -3.94
C ASN A 23 -7.17 10.47 -2.84
N ARG A 24 -6.53 9.32 -3.14
CA ARG A 24 -5.12 9.27 -2.78
C ARG A 24 -4.44 10.26 -3.72
N GLN A 25 -4.06 11.44 -3.23
CA GLN A 25 -2.96 12.15 -3.89
C GLN A 25 -1.85 11.11 -4.03
N ALA A 26 -1.24 10.99 -5.20
CA ALA A 26 0.11 10.42 -5.26
C ALA A 26 0.87 11.15 -4.16
N ALA A 27 1.44 10.39 -3.20
CA ALA A 27 2.33 10.98 -2.22
C ALA A 27 3.26 11.90 -3.01
N ASN A 28 3.29 13.17 -2.66
CA ASN A 28 4.12 14.21 -3.29
C ASN A 28 5.62 13.90 -3.18
N ASP A 29 5.92 12.81 -2.49
CA ASP A 29 7.18 12.23 -2.18
C ASP A 29 7.06 10.83 -2.80
N ASN A 30 7.90 10.50 -3.78
CA ASN A 30 7.91 9.23 -4.53
C ASN A 30 8.24 7.99 -3.65
N ILE A 31 7.70 7.92 -2.44
CA ILE A 31 8.07 7.04 -1.37
C ILE A 31 7.13 5.84 -1.39
N VAL A 32 7.70 4.68 -1.70
CA VAL A 32 7.16 3.40 -1.27
C VAL A 32 7.26 3.43 0.27
N TYR A 33 6.18 3.15 1.00
CA TYR A 33 6.07 3.42 2.44
C TYR A 33 7.15 2.73 3.29
N ILE A 34 7.88 1.79 2.69
CA ILE A 34 8.82 0.89 3.33
C ILE A 34 10.28 1.11 2.86
N THR A 35 10.56 1.84 1.76
CA THR A 35 11.86 1.71 1.07
C THR A 35 13.05 2.43 1.68
N ASP A 36 12.92 3.11 2.82
CA ASP A 36 14.09 3.71 3.43
C ASP A 36 14.03 3.78 4.95
N THR A 37 14.90 3.01 5.63
CA THR A 37 15.06 3.08 7.09
C THR A 37 15.95 4.25 7.54
N ASN A 38 16.58 4.97 6.61
CA ASN A 38 17.61 5.98 6.86
C ASN A 38 17.33 7.36 6.22
N THR A 39 16.33 7.51 5.33
CA THR A 39 15.86 8.83 4.85
C THR A 39 14.58 9.25 5.56
N CYS A 40 14.44 10.55 5.75
CA CYS A 40 13.62 11.22 6.76
C CYS A 40 12.08 11.11 6.62
N GLU A 41 11.53 10.01 6.10
CA GLU A 41 10.08 9.75 6.10
C GLU A 41 9.71 8.28 6.33
N ASN A 42 10.59 7.47 6.92
CA ASN A 42 10.10 6.37 7.75
C ASN A 42 9.57 7.00 9.04
N PRO A 43 8.26 6.99 9.34
CA PRO A 43 7.84 7.25 10.70
C PRO A 43 8.64 6.24 11.54
N GLN A 44 9.50 6.69 12.47
CA GLN A 44 10.38 5.80 13.24
C GLN A 44 9.64 4.64 13.94
N ASP A 45 8.31 4.73 13.97
CA ASP A 45 7.37 3.79 14.54
C ASP A 45 6.48 3.06 13.52
N PHE A 46 6.69 3.17 12.20
CA PHE A 46 5.88 2.46 11.22
C PHE A 46 5.97 0.95 11.44
N TRP A 47 7.20 0.41 11.48
CA TRP A 47 7.44 -0.98 11.85
C TRP A 47 7.44 -1.13 13.38
N SER A 48 6.57 -1.97 13.93
CA SER A 48 6.74 -2.45 15.30
C SER A 48 7.80 -3.55 15.38
N ASN A 49 7.83 -4.43 14.37
CA ASN A 49 8.81 -5.49 14.20
C ASN A 49 9.09 -5.66 12.70
N VAL A 50 10.33 -5.85 12.29
CA VAL A 50 10.68 -6.06 10.88
C VAL A 50 11.88 -6.99 10.74
N GLU A 51 11.81 -7.90 9.78
CA GLU A 51 12.92 -8.70 9.33
C GLU A 51 13.34 -8.28 7.93
N MET A 52 14.64 -8.03 7.76
CA MET A 52 15.27 -7.89 6.44
C MET A 52 15.92 -9.21 6.05
N SER A 53 15.61 -9.72 4.87
CA SER A 53 16.30 -10.89 4.31
C SER A 53 16.77 -10.64 2.89
N THR A 54 17.91 -11.24 2.57
CA THR A 54 18.49 -11.28 1.24
C THR A 54 18.72 -12.74 0.86
N ALA A 55 18.38 -13.10 -0.38
CA ALA A 55 18.58 -14.42 -0.92
C ALA A 55 18.70 -14.32 -2.45
N PRO A 56 19.32 -15.30 -3.12
CA PRO A 56 19.21 -15.39 -4.57
C PRO A 56 17.74 -15.49 -5.00
N GLY A 57 17.43 -14.82 -6.12
CA GLY A 57 16.17 -14.95 -6.83
C GLY A 57 16.06 -16.28 -7.58
N VAL A 58 14.90 -16.54 -8.18
CA VAL A 58 14.63 -17.79 -8.93
C VAL A 58 15.66 -18.06 -10.03
N ASN A 59 16.21 -17.01 -10.64
CA ASN A 59 17.26 -17.07 -11.66
C ASN A 59 18.65 -16.65 -11.14
N GLY A 60 18.84 -16.59 -9.82
CA GLY A 60 20.10 -16.17 -9.20
C GLY A 60 20.33 -14.66 -9.16
N ALA A 61 19.38 -13.86 -9.64
CA ALA A 61 19.41 -12.40 -9.54
C ALA A 61 19.30 -11.93 -8.08
N ARG A 62 19.65 -10.68 -7.80
CA ARG A 62 19.54 -10.13 -6.44
C ARG A 62 18.09 -9.86 -6.10
N ARG A 63 17.71 -10.21 -4.87
CA ARG A 63 16.48 -9.74 -4.24
C ARG A 63 16.71 -9.46 -2.76
N VAL A 64 15.95 -8.50 -2.25
CA VAL A 64 15.87 -8.16 -0.83
C VAL A 64 14.40 -8.00 -0.46
N GLN A 65 14.04 -8.34 0.77
CA GLN A 65 12.69 -8.10 1.26
C GLN A 65 12.68 -7.66 2.71
N LEU A 66 11.63 -6.91 3.05
CA LEU A 66 11.25 -6.61 4.43
C LEU A 66 9.88 -7.22 4.67
N THR A 67 9.72 -7.94 5.78
CA THR A 67 8.43 -8.48 6.23
C THR A 67 8.29 -8.20 7.72
N GLY A 68 7.08 -7.85 8.17
CA GLY A 68 6.89 -7.59 9.58
C GLY A 68 5.57 -6.95 9.96
N CYS A 69 5.56 -6.42 11.16
CA CYS A 69 4.41 -5.81 11.80
C CYS A 69 4.49 -4.31 11.76
N ILE A 70 3.35 -3.67 11.51
CA ILE A 70 3.21 -2.24 11.41
C ILE A 70 2.33 -1.67 12.52
N ARG A 71 2.48 -0.37 12.77
CA ARG A 71 1.65 0.42 13.69
C ARG A 71 0.71 1.33 12.90
N PRO A 72 -0.36 0.79 12.28
CA PRO A 72 -1.26 1.58 11.43
C PRO A 72 -1.91 2.73 12.18
N GLU A 73 -2.10 2.61 13.50
CA GLU A 73 -2.64 3.66 14.35
C GLU A 73 -1.78 4.92 14.45
N LEU A 74 -0.49 4.85 14.11
CA LEU A 74 0.42 5.99 14.15
C LEU A 74 0.47 6.75 12.82
N SER A 75 -0.19 6.23 11.78
CA SER A 75 -0.27 6.89 10.48
C SER A 75 -1.65 7.50 10.27
N SER A 76 -1.70 8.79 9.97
CA SER A 76 -2.94 9.45 9.52
C SER A 76 -3.34 9.06 8.09
N GLN A 77 -2.46 8.38 7.35
CA GLN A 77 -2.67 7.97 5.96
C GLN A 77 -3.21 6.54 5.83
N LEU A 78 -3.07 5.72 6.88
CA LEU A 78 -3.55 4.35 6.90
C LEU A 78 -4.90 4.26 7.60
N ASN A 79 -5.84 3.55 6.97
CA ASN A 79 -7.07 3.15 7.62
C ASN A 79 -6.83 1.82 8.34
N PRO A 80 -6.90 1.73 9.69
CA PRO A 80 -6.64 0.49 10.43
C PRO A 80 -7.60 -0.66 10.09
N GLY A 81 -8.75 -0.38 9.49
CA GLY A 81 -9.71 -1.39 9.03
C GLY A 81 -9.51 -1.85 7.58
N ASP A 82 -8.50 -1.32 6.87
CA ASP A 82 -8.20 -1.70 5.49
C ASP A 82 -7.55 -3.09 5.43
N GLY A 83 -8.14 -3.99 4.65
CA GLY A 83 -7.62 -5.35 4.43
C GLY A 83 -6.34 -5.38 3.60
N GLY A 84 -6.02 -4.27 2.94
CA GLY A 84 -4.80 -4.06 2.20
C GLY A 84 -4.96 -4.14 0.68
N GLY A 85 -3.84 -3.96 -0.01
CA GLY A 85 -3.72 -4.02 -1.45
C GLY A 85 -2.26 -4.02 -1.89
N GLN A 86 -2.02 -4.42 -3.13
CA GLN A 86 -0.68 -4.45 -3.71
C GLN A 86 -0.31 -3.10 -4.33
N TYR A 87 0.95 -2.72 -4.13
CA TYR A 87 1.67 -1.70 -4.87
C TYR A 87 2.86 -2.32 -5.59
N ASP A 88 3.20 -1.82 -6.77
CA ASP A 88 4.25 -2.42 -7.62
C ASP A 88 4.91 -1.49 -8.63
N SER A 89 5.99 -1.96 -9.25
CA SER A 89 6.74 -1.16 -10.24
C SER A 89 6.02 -0.86 -11.57
N SER A 90 4.89 -1.51 -11.89
CA SER A 90 4.14 -1.34 -13.14
C SER A 90 3.03 -0.27 -13.07
N GLY A 91 2.54 0.03 -11.86
CA GLY A 91 1.45 0.99 -11.68
C GLY A 91 0.06 0.44 -12.00
N GLY A 92 -0.08 -0.88 -12.21
CA GLY A 92 -1.36 -1.50 -12.60
C GLY A 92 -1.92 -0.99 -13.94
N GLU A 93 -3.22 -1.24 -14.19
CA GLU A 93 -3.89 -0.80 -15.42
C GLU A 93 -3.88 0.73 -15.54
N GLY A 94 -3.20 1.24 -16.57
CA GLY A 94 -3.02 2.68 -16.80
C GLY A 94 -1.83 3.31 -16.07
N GLY A 95 -1.06 2.55 -15.29
CA GLY A 95 0.18 3.02 -14.66
C GLY A 95 0.00 4.03 -13.51
N LEU A 96 -1.21 4.10 -12.95
CA LEU A 96 -1.61 5.09 -11.94
C LEU A 96 -1.99 4.49 -10.58
N GLY A 97 -1.92 3.17 -10.43
CA GLY A 97 -2.24 2.44 -9.20
C GLY A 97 -1.23 2.64 -8.09
N ASN A 98 -0.01 3.03 -8.42
CA ASN A 98 1.11 3.16 -7.49
C ASN A 98 1.61 4.61 -7.42
N PRO A 99 2.23 5.04 -6.31
CA PRO A 99 2.76 6.40 -6.20
C PRO A 99 3.66 6.73 -7.38
N GLN A 100 3.41 7.85 -8.06
CA GLN A 100 4.13 8.19 -9.28
C GLN A 100 5.63 8.30 -8.99
N GLY A 101 6.45 7.64 -9.82
CA GLY A 101 7.90 7.64 -9.68
C GLY A 101 8.44 6.89 -8.46
N SER A 102 7.61 6.11 -7.77
CA SER A 102 8.06 5.17 -6.74
C SER A 102 9.04 4.15 -7.32
N VAL A 103 10.10 3.90 -6.57
CA VAL A 103 11.17 2.95 -6.94
C VAL A 103 11.66 2.23 -5.71
N CYS A 104 12.16 1.01 -5.88
CA CYS A 104 13.07 0.44 -4.90
C CYS A 104 14.51 0.73 -5.31
N LEU A 105 15.20 1.57 -4.54
CA LEU A 105 16.54 2.04 -4.87
C LEU A 105 17.51 0.87 -5.04
N GLY A 106 18.20 0.83 -6.19
CA GLY A 106 19.20 -0.19 -6.51
C GLY A 106 18.65 -1.50 -7.09
N TYR A 107 17.34 -1.59 -7.33
CA TYR A 107 16.64 -2.72 -7.95
C TYR A 107 15.74 -2.25 -9.10
N ASN A 108 15.44 -3.14 -10.04
CA ASN A 108 14.62 -2.83 -11.22
C ASN A 108 13.12 -2.90 -10.96
N HIS A 109 12.71 -3.74 -10.00
CA HIS A 109 11.31 -4.06 -9.72
C HIS A 109 11.05 -4.03 -8.22
N TYR A 110 9.79 -3.79 -7.86
CA TYR A 110 9.31 -3.99 -6.50
C TYR A 110 7.87 -4.50 -6.50
N VAL A 111 7.54 -5.18 -5.41
CA VAL A 111 6.16 -5.47 -4.98
C VAL A 111 6.06 -5.15 -3.50
N GLU A 112 5.05 -4.40 -3.11
CA GLU A 112 4.75 -3.97 -1.75
C GLU A 112 3.29 -4.31 -1.44
N LEU A 113 3.01 -4.78 -0.24
CA LEU A 113 1.65 -4.89 0.29
C LEU A 113 1.61 -4.28 1.67
N VAL A 114 0.58 -3.48 1.92
CA VAL A 114 0.30 -2.88 3.23
C VAL A 114 -1.07 -3.38 3.67
N GLU A 115 -1.15 -4.05 4.82
CA GLU A 115 -2.36 -4.66 5.36
C GLU A 115 -2.64 -4.15 6.78
N PRO A 116 -3.19 -2.92 6.93
CA PRO A 116 -3.43 -2.31 8.22
C PRO A 116 -4.30 -3.15 9.17
N ALA A 117 -5.35 -3.81 8.67
CA ALA A 117 -6.23 -4.65 9.48
C ALA A 117 -5.50 -5.86 10.08
N GLY A 118 -4.51 -6.39 9.36
CA GLY A 118 -3.63 -7.46 9.84
C GLY A 118 -2.38 -6.96 10.59
N ARG A 119 -2.27 -5.63 10.80
CA ARG A 119 -1.09 -4.96 11.37
C ARG A 119 0.22 -5.40 10.71
N ARG A 120 0.23 -5.64 9.40
CA ARG A 120 1.42 -6.13 8.70
C ARG A 120 1.64 -5.43 7.38
N ALA A 121 2.89 -5.43 6.95
CA ALA A 121 3.29 -5.00 5.63
C ALA A 121 4.47 -5.83 5.15
N CYS A 122 4.74 -5.75 3.85
CA CYS A 122 5.87 -6.41 3.23
C CYS A 122 6.26 -5.71 1.95
N ILE A 123 7.56 -5.74 1.65
CA ILE A 123 8.10 -5.31 0.36
C ILE A 123 9.17 -6.29 -0.09
N ARG A 124 9.28 -6.48 -1.40
CA ARG A 124 10.42 -7.12 -2.02
C ARG A 124 10.89 -6.25 -3.18
N CYS A 125 12.21 -6.08 -3.25
CA CYS A 125 12.88 -5.46 -4.37
C CYS A 125 13.66 -6.52 -5.13
N CYS A 126 13.56 -6.49 -6.47
CA CYS A 126 14.08 -7.54 -7.34
C CYS A 126 14.80 -6.94 -8.54
N ASP A 127 15.90 -7.56 -8.94
CA ASP A 127 16.51 -7.29 -10.25
C ASP A 127 15.77 -8.03 -11.38
N ASP A 128 15.20 -9.20 -11.08
CA ASP A 128 14.42 -10.03 -11.99
C ASP A 128 12.92 -9.89 -11.70
N PRO A 129 12.06 -9.58 -12.70
CA PRO A 129 10.63 -9.47 -12.50
C PRO A 129 9.98 -10.77 -12.01
N ALA A 130 10.58 -11.95 -12.27
CA ALA A 130 10.06 -13.22 -11.79
C ALA A 130 10.05 -13.36 -10.26
N ASP A 131 10.87 -12.58 -9.55
CA ASP A 131 10.93 -12.56 -8.08
C ASP A 131 9.90 -11.59 -7.44
N CYS A 132 9.29 -10.72 -8.25
CA CYS A 132 8.34 -9.67 -7.84
C CYS A 132 6.98 -9.91 -8.53
N PRO A 133 6.17 -10.89 -8.08
CA PRO A 133 4.93 -11.27 -8.75
C PRO A 133 3.83 -10.20 -8.64
N LEU A 134 3.28 -9.79 -9.79
CA LEU A 134 2.31 -8.69 -9.92
C LEU A 134 0.86 -9.14 -10.19
N THR A 135 0.54 -10.40 -9.89
CA THR A 135 -0.78 -11.00 -10.23
C THR A 135 -1.49 -11.58 -9.01
N MET A 136 -1.12 -11.12 -7.82
CA MET A 136 -1.49 -11.73 -6.53
C MET A 136 -2.03 -10.69 -5.55
N ASP A 137 -2.73 -9.71 -6.08
CA ASP A 137 -2.96 -8.41 -5.43
C ASP A 137 -3.86 -8.50 -4.19
N THR A 138 -4.59 -9.61 -4.05
CA THR A 138 -5.53 -9.87 -2.95
C THR A 138 -5.11 -11.05 -2.06
N LEU A 139 -4.01 -11.74 -2.40
CA LEU A 139 -3.56 -12.93 -1.64
C LEU A 139 -2.80 -12.59 -0.37
N GLY A 140 -2.41 -11.33 -0.25
CA GLY A 140 -1.79 -10.78 0.94
C GLY A 140 -0.32 -11.13 1.14
N CYS A 141 0.28 -10.46 2.10
CA CYS A 141 1.70 -10.41 2.37
C CYS A 141 2.33 -11.79 2.54
N GLN A 142 1.70 -12.63 3.36
CA GLN A 142 2.22 -13.97 3.66
C GLN A 142 2.31 -14.86 2.41
N THR A 143 1.44 -14.63 1.42
CA THR A 143 1.41 -15.38 0.17
C THR A 143 2.37 -14.77 -0.86
N VAL A 144 2.33 -13.46 -1.07
CA VAL A 144 3.14 -12.77 -2.09
C VAL A 144 4.62 -12.73 -1.71
N ILE A 145 4.90 -12.45 -0.44
CA ILE A 145 6.26 -12.28 0.10
C ILE A 145 6.41 -13.14 1.36
N PRO A 146 6.64 -14.46 1.24
CA PRO A 146 6.87 -15.30 2.41
C PRO A 146 8.07 -14.80 3.23
N GLY A 147 7.93 -14.75 4.55
CA GLY A 147 8.93 -14.23 5.49
C GLY A 147 8.43 -14.25 6.93
N ASN A 148 9.15 -13.58 7.83
CA ASN A 148 8.75 -13.47 9.23
C ASN A 148 7.74 -12.33 9.45
N TYR A 149 6.60 -12.67 10.05
CA TYR A 149 5.52 -11.74 10.40
C TYR A 149 5.21 -11.72 11.90
N PHE A 150 6.10 -12.23 12.76
CA PHE A 150 6.08 -12.04 14.23
C PHE A 150 4.69 -12.13 14.92
N ASP A 151 3.78 -12.92 14.38
CA ASP A 151 2.37 -12.97 14.78
C ASP A 151 1.69 -11.60 14.95
N CYS A 152 1.82 -10.67 13.99
CA CYS A 152 1.37 -9.26 14.09
C CYS A 152 -0.07 -8.99 14.58
N ALA A 153 -0.96 -9.96 14.41
CA ALA A 153 -2.38 -9.87 14.79
C ALA A 153 -2.71 -10.66 16.07
N SER A 154 -1.70 -11.17 16.79
CA SER A 154 -1.85 -11.87 18.08
C SER A 154 -1.73 -10.94 19.29
#